data_AF-A0AAN8KAU9-F1
#
_entry.id   AF-A0AAN8KAU9-F1
#
_cell.length_a   1.000
_cell.length_b   1.000
_cell.length_c   1.000
_cell.angle_alpha   90.00
_cell.angle_beta   90.00
_cell.angle_gamma   90.00
#
_symmetry.space_group_name_H-M   'P 1'
#
loop_
_entity.id
_entity.type
_entity.pdbx_description
1 polymer ?
#
loop_
_entity_poly.entity_id
_entity_poly.type
_entity_poly.pdbx_seq_one_letter_code
_entity_poly.pdbx_strand_id
1 'polypeptide(L)'
;MMGMFSALKAKAPSATLCYISCKMRAVKNKTVEYLDAMPQERRDRIIKRAINLGEKQRQRRRRNQKELMEEITGRLVDREQDKDQKRRNIIEKTKIDQDSLEKAFPDLSEAQVETLVVLLTGKCVGQYMYICHIWHEDRLQVPYNGLLEKVFGKGATKKYVVSYWPFNQIMDRSEDSEYDMGVFALGADYILKDLTI
;
A
#
# COMPACT_ATOMS: atom_id res chain seq x y z
N MET A 1 16.30 18.51 34.94
CA MET A 1 15.53 17.25 34.76
C MET A 1 16.21 16.23 33.83
N MET A 2 16.94 16.65 32.78
CA MET A 2 17.61 15.71 31.86
C MET A 2 18.62 14.76 32.52
N GLY A 3 19.42 15.22 33.50
CA GLY A 3 20.44 14.38 34.15
C GLY A 3 19.89 13.14 34.87
N MET A 4 18.79 13.29 35.63
CA MET A 4 18.14 12.15 36.31
C MET A 4 17.49 11.17 35.33
N PHE A 5 16.96 11.68 34.22
CA PHE A 5 16.32 10.84 33.20
C PHE A 5 17.36 9.98 32.46
N SER A 6 18.47 10.60 32.05
CA SER A 6 19.59 9.91 31.40
C SER A 6 20.21 8.86 32.32
N ALA A 7 20.45 9.20 33.60
CA ALA A 7 20.99 8.28 34.58
C ALA A 7 20.06 7.07 34.85
N LEU A 8 18.75 7.27 34.91
CA LEU A 8 17.78 6.17 35.11
C LEU A 8 17.64 5.30 33.86
N LYS A 9 17.73 5.89 32.66
CA LYS A 9 17.72 5.12 31.41
C LYS A 9 18.98 4.28 31.25
N ALA A 10 20.14 4.81 31.65
CA ALA A 10 21.39 4.05 31.67
C ALA A 10 21.34 2.87 32.66
N LYS A 11 20.72 3.05 33.84
CA LYS A 11 20.55 1.98 34.84
C LYS A 11 19.49 0.94 34.47
N ALA A 12 18.47 1.32 33.70
CA ALA A 12 17.38 0.44 33.31
C ALA A 12 17.04 0.64 31.81
N PRO A 13 17.90 0.13 30.91
CA PRO A 13 17.76 0.38 29.47
C PRO A 13 16.50 -0.25 28.88
N SER A 14 16.03 -1.37 29.43
CA SER A 14 14.79 -2.05 29.03
C SER A 14 13.52 -1.34 29.55
N ALA A 15 13.64 -0.38 30.47
CA ALA A 15 12.48 0.33 31.00
C ALA A 15 11.90 1.33 29.99
N THR A 16 10.57 1.36 29.91
CA THR A 16 9.85 2.33 29.08
C THR A 16 10.03 3.75 29.62
N LEU A 17 10.01 4.74 28.73
CA LEU A 17 10.11 6.16 29.12
C LEU A 17 9.00 6.56 30.10
N CYS A 18 7.81 5.97 29.92
CA CYS A 18 6.67 6.16 30.82
C CYS A 18 6.99 5.68 32.25
N TYR A 19 7.57 4.48 32.39
CA TYR A 19 7.98 3.94 33.68
C TYR A 19 9.02 4.83 34.36
N ILE A 20 10.06 5.25 33.64
CA ILE A 20 11.14 6.10 34.17
C ILE A 20 10.56 7.45 34.64
N SER A 21 9.71 8.08 33.84
CA SER A 21 9.04 9.35 34.19
C SER A 21 8.13 9.20 35.42
N CYS A 22 7.36 8.10 35.51
CA CYS A 22 6.53 7.82 36.67
C CYS A 22 7.38 7.58 37.93
N LYS A 23 8.47 6.82 37.83
CA LYS A 23 9.40 6.59 38.95
C LYS A 23 10.00 7.89 39.47
N MET A 24 10.46 8.77 38.57
CA MET A 24 10.98 10.09 38.96
C MET A 24 9.94 10.94 39.69
N ARG A 25 8.70 10.97 39.21
CA ARG A 25 7.61 11.71 39.86
C ARG A 25 7.25 11.12 41.21
N ALA A 26 7.22 9.79 41.33
CA ALA A 26 6.95 9.11 42.59
C ALA A 26 8.00 9.43 43.67
N VAL A 27 9.28 9.48 43.28
CA VAL A 27 10.38 9.89 44.18
C VAL A 27 10.24 11.36 44.56
N LYS A 28 10.04 12.26 43.58
CA LYS A 28 9.91 13.71 43.84
C LYS A 28 8.73 14.03 44.76
N ASN A 29 7.63 13.31 44.60
CA ASN A 29 6.40 13.53 45.35
C ASN A 29 6.32 12.70 46.64
N LYS A 30 7.42 12.02 47.05
CA LYS A 30 7.47 11.17 48.24
C LYS A 30 6.30 10.18 48.33
N THR A 31 5.90 9.65 47.17
CA THR A 31 4.68 8.85 47.05
C THR A 31 4.77 7.55 47.84
N VAL A 32 5.97 6.97 47.96
CA VAL A 32 6.20 5.75 48.76
C VAL A 32 6.02 6.05 50.25
N GLU A 33 6.66 7.09 50.77
CA GLU A 33 6.51 7.54 52.18
C GLU A 33 5.03 7.82 52.52
N TYR A 34 4.31 8.49 51.61
CA TYR A 34 2.88 8.75 51.77
C TYR A 34 2.02 7.48 51.80
N LEU A 35 2.36 6.48 50.99
CA LEU A 35 1.64 5.20 50.96
C LEU A 35 1.95 4.35 52.19
N ASP A 36 3.18 4.39 52.69
CA ASP A 36 3.60 3.63 53.88
C ASP A 36 3.03 4.20 55.18
N ALA A 37 2.74 5.51 55.23
CA ALA A 37 2.06 6.14 56.35
C ALA A 37 0.56 5.81 56.43
N MET A 38 -0.02 5.13 55.43
CA MET A 38 -1.45 4.79 55.40
C MET A 38 -1.74 3.39 55.95
N PRO A 39 -2.96 3.17 56.50
CA PRO A 39 -3.43 1.83 56.83
C PRO A 39 -3.40 0.90 55.62
N GLN A 40 -2.97 -0.34 55.84
CA GLN A 40 -2.73 -1.33 54.78
C GLN A 40 -3.93 -1.51 53.85
N GLU A 41 -5.14 -1.64 54.39
CA GLU A 41 -6.37 -1.80 53.58
C GLU A 41 -6.64 -0.62 52.62
N ARG A 42 -6.26 0.60 53.04
CA ARG A 42 -6.46 1.80 52.22
C ARG A 42 -5.38 1.89 51.15
N ARG A 43 -4.13 1.56 51.50
CA ARG A 43 -3.01 1.46 50.55
C ARG A 43 -3.31 0.45 49.45
N ASP A 44 -3.77 -0.75 49.81
CA ASP A 44 -4.02 -1.83 48.85
C ASP A 44 -5.16 -1.49 47.89
N ARG A 45 -6.21 -0.81 48.39
CA ARG A 45 -7.30 -0.28 47.55
C ARG A 45 -6.80 0.76 46.53
N ILE A 46 -5.92 1.67 46.96
CA ILE A 46 -5.35 2.70 46.08
C ILE A 46 -4.48 2.05 45.00
N ILE A 47 -3.61 1.11 45.37
CA ILE A 47 -2.75 0.38 44.44
C ILE A 47 -3.59 -0.37 43.40
N LYS A 48 -4.59 -1.14 43.85
CA LYS A 48 -5.49 -1.89 42.96
C LYS A 48 -6.22 -0.96 41.98
N ARG A 49 -6.69 0.20 42.46
CA ARG A 49 -7.34 1.20 41.59
C ARG A 49 -6.37 1.79 40.56
N ALA A 50 -5.13 2.09 40.96
CA ALA A 50 -4.12 2.64 40.06
C ALA A 50 -3.73 1.64 38.95
N ILE A 51 -3.62 0.35 39.28
CA ILE A 51 -3.36 -0.72 38.31
C ILE A 51 -4.50 -0.76 37.26
N ASN A 52 -5.75 -0.82 37.72
CA ASN A 52 -6.92 -0.88 36.83
C ASN A 52 -7.01 0.34 35.90
N LEU A 53 -6.71 1.55 36.41
CA LEU A 53 -6.68 2.75 35.58
C LEU A 53 -5.56 2.72 34.54
N GLY A 54 -4.37 2.26 34.94
CA GLY A 54 -3.24 2.08 34.03
C GLY A 54 -3.55 1.08 32.90
N GLU A 55 -4.23 -0.02 33.21
CA GLU A 55 -4.69 -0.99 32.22
C GLU A 55 -5.70 -0.40 31.25
N LYS A 56 -6.75 0.26 31.75
CA LYS A 56 -7.74 0.95 30.90
C LYS A 56 -7.10 1.98 29.98
N GLN A 57 -6.13 2.74 30.49
CA GLN A 57 -5.41 3.73 29.69
C GLN A 57 -4.55 3.07 28.60
N ARG A 58 -3.86 1.97 28.90
CA ARG A 58 -3.09 1.21 27.91
C ARG A 58 -3.99 0.63 26.83
N GLN A 59 -5.12 0.05 27.20
CA GLN A 59 -6.09 -0.49 26.25
C GLN A 59 -6.66 0.59 25.32
N ARG A 60 -7.05 1.75 25.86
CA ARG A 60 -7.51 2.89 25.05
C ARG A 60 -6.44 3.35 24.06
N ARG A 61 -5.19 3.51 24.52
CA ARG A 61 -4.08 3.90 23.63
C ARG A 61 -3.87 2.88 22.50
N ARG A 62 -3.95 1.58 22.78
CA ARG A 62 -3.82 0.54 21.75
C ARG A 62 -4.94 0.60 20.72
N ARG A 63 -6.20 0.84 21.14
CA ARG A 63 -7.33 1.02 20.22
C ARG A 63 -7.13 2.22 19.31
N ASN A 64 -6.87 3.39 19.90
CA ASN A 64 -6.64 4.61 19.12
C ASN A 64 -5.43 4.47 18.18
N GLN A 65 -4.37 3.76 18.59
CA GLN A 65 -3.23 3.49 17.72
C GLN A 65 -3.61 2.57 16.56
N LYS A 66 -4.42 1.54 16.80
CA LYS A 66 -4.93 0.65 15.75
C LYS A 66 -5.80 1.42 14.76
N GLU A 67 -6.77 2.19 15.25
CA GLU A 67 -7.65 3.02 14.43
C GLU A 67 -6.85 4.03 13.59
N LEU A 68 -5.84 4.68 14.19
CA LEU A 68 -4.94 5.58 13.48
C LEU A 68 -4.14 4.85 12.38
N MET A 69 -3.64 3.66 12.67
CA MET A 69 -2.89 2.87 11.68
C MET A 69 -3.77 2.42 10.52
N GLU A 70 -5.01 2.01 10.80
CA GLU A 70 -6.00 1.65 9.79
C GLU A 70 -6.34 2.86 8.90
N GLU A 71 -6.55 4.03 9.49
CA GLU A 71 -6.80 5.28 8.76
C GLU A 71 -5.60 5.69 7.89
N ILE A 72 -4.38 5.64 8.43
CA ILE A 72 -3.16 5.92 7.66
C ILE A 72 -3.06 4.97 6.47
N THR A 73 -3.32 3.68 6.69
CA THR A 73 -3.27 2.66 5.65
C THR A 73 -4.31 2.94 4.57
N GLY A 74 -5.55 3.27 4.95
CA GLY A 74 -6.60 3.66 3.99
C GLY A 74 -6.19 4.87 3.15
N ARG A 75 -5.70 5.94 3.77
CA ARG A 75 -5.24 7.15 3.06
C ARG A 75 -4.06 6.90 2.11
N LEU A 76 -3.20 5.92 2.42
CA LEU A 76 -2.11 5.54 1.53
C LEU A 76 -2.65 4.84 0.27
N VAL A 77 -3.59 3.92 0.45
CA VAL A 77 -4.26 3.21 -0.66
C VAL A 77 -5.02 4.21 -1.54
N ASP A 78 -5.82 5.10 -0.96
CA ASP A 78 -6.57 6.12 -1.73
C ASP A 78 -5.63 7.01 -2.55
N ARG A 79 -4.51 7.43 -1.96
CA ARG A 79 -3.50 8.24 -2.64
C ARG A 79 -2.83 7.50 -3.79
N GLU A 80 -2.62 6.20 -3.64
CA GLU A 80 -2.05 5.35 -4.69
C GLU A 80 -3.03 5.22 -5.86
N GLN A 81 -4.29 4.90 -5.57
CA GLN A 81 -5.37 4.87 -6.56
C GLN A 81 -5.55 6.21 -7.29
N ASP A 82 -5.47 7.34 -6.57
CA ASP A 82 -5.53 8.68 -7.18
C ASP A 82 -4.36 8.95 -8.14
N LYS A 83 -3.16 8.44 -7.83
CA LYS A 83 -2.00 8.58 -8.73
C LYS A 83 -2.20 7.73 -9.98
N ASP A 84 -2.70 6.51 -9.81
CA ASP A 84 -2.94 5.58 -10.91
C ASP A 84 -4.02 6.11 -11.85
N GLN A 85 -5.10 6.66 -11.29
CA GLN A 85 -6.15 7.31 -12.07
C GLN A 85 -5.63 8.56 -12.80
N LYS A 86 -4.76 9.36 -12.18
CA LYS A 86 -4.12 10.50 -12.87
C LYS A 86 -3.25 10.03 -14.04
N ARG A 87 -2.47 8.97 -13.86
CA ARG A 87 -1.64 8.38 -14.93
C ARG A 87 -2.51 7.87 -16.08
N ARG A 88 -3.59 7.13 -15.78
CA ARG A 88 -4.61 6.70 -16.76
C ARG A 88 -5.16 7.87 -17.56
N ASN A 89 -5.59 8.93 -16.87
CA ASN A 89 -6.15 10.12 -17.51
C ASN A 89 -5.15 10.88 -18.40
N ILE A 90 -3.85 10.84 -18.08
CA ILE A 90 -2.80 11.45 -18.92
C ILE A 90 -2.65 10.66 -20.21
N ILE A 91 -2.59 9.33 -20.14
CA ILE A 91 -2.45 8.45 -21.32
C ILE A 91 -3.58 8.66 -22.31
N GLU A 92 -4.83 8.72 -21.85
CA GLU A 92 -6.00 8.94 -22.70
C GLU A 92 -5.99 10.29 -23.42
N LYS A 93 -5.35 11.31 -22.84
CA LYS A 93 -5.27 12.68 -23.39
C LYS A 93 -4.02 12.93 -24.21
N THR A 94 -2.98 12.14 -23.99
CA THR A 94 -1.68 12.33 -24.66
C THR A 94 -1.77 11.82 -26.08
N LYS A 95 -1.18 12.57 -27.00
CA LYS A 95 -1.12 12.17 -28.41
C LYS A 95 -0.22 10.94 -28.54
N ILE A 96 -0.64 9.99 -29.36
CA ILE A 96 0.05 8.70 -29.54
C ILE A 96 1.23 8.90 -30.50
N ASP A 97 2.30 9.51 -29.99
CA ASP A 97 3.60 9.68 -30.64
C ASP A 97 4.71 9.64 -29.57
N GLN A 98 5.91 9.22 -30.00
CA GLN A 98 7.05 8.99 -29.11
C GLN A 98 7.42 10.24 -28.31
N ASP A 99 7.65 11.37 -28.98
CA ASP A 99 8.01 12.65 -28.35
C ASP A 99 7.01 13.10 -27.28
N SER A 100 5.70 12.94 -27.55
CA SER A 100 4.65 13.33 -26.61
C SER A 100 4.61 12.42 -25.38
N LEU A 101 4.83 11.12 -25.58
CA LEU A 101 4.84 10.13 -24.50
C LEU A 101 6.10 10.21 -23.63
N GLU A 102 7.28 10.45 -24.22
CA GLU A 102 8.52 10.70 -23.46
C GLU A 102 8.39 11.92 -22.55
N LYS A 103 7.72 12.98 -23.02
CA LYS A 103 7.44 14.17 -22.20
C LYS A 103 6.41 13.91 -21.10
N ALA A 104 5.41 13.09 -21.37
CA ALA A 104 4.36 12.77 -20.40
C ALA A 104 4.84 11.78 -19.32
N PHE A 105 5.75 10.88 -19.67
CA PHE A 105 6.28 9.80 -18.83
C PHE A 105 7.82 9.75 -18.87
N PRO A 106 8.49 10.76 -18.29
CA PRO A 106 9.95 10.86 -18.30
C PRO A 106 10.65 9.77 -17.45
N ASP A 107 9.88 9.01 -16.67
CA ASP A 107 10.35 7.90 -15.86
C ASP A 107 10.46 6.57 -16.62
N LEU A 108 9.94 6.50 -17.85
CA LEU A 108 10.04 5.32 -18.71
C LEU A 108 11.33 5.33 -19.54
N SER A 109 11.89 4.16 -19.81
CA SER A 109 12.99 4.03 -20.78
C SER A 109 12.49 4.17 -22.21
N GLU A 110 13.40 4.52 -23.13
CA GLU A 110 13.09 4.64 -24.57
C GLU A 110 12.42 3.37 -25.13
N ALA A 111 12.96 2.19 -24.79
CA ALA A 111 12.38 0.91 -25.18
C ALA A 111 10.96 0.68 -24.61
N GLN A 112 10.68 1.17 -23.41
CA GLN A 112 9.33 1.10 -22.83
C GLN A 112 8.36 2.04 -23.56
N VAL A 113 8.82 3.23 -23.95
CA VAL A 113 8.00 4.17 -24.72
C VAL A 113 7.71 3.64 -26.13
N GLU A 114 8.70 3.06 -26.81
CA GLU A 114 8.49 2.39 -28.10
C GLU A 114 7.45 1.27 -27.99
N THR A 115 7.57 0.42 -26.98
CA THR A 115 6.61 -0.64 -26.68
C THR A 115 5.20 -0.07 -26.44
N LEU A 116 5.10 0.99 -25.65
CA LEU A 116 3.85 1.68 -25.38
C LEU A 116 3.22 2.28 -26.65
N VAL A 117 4.03 2.84 -27.56
CA VAL A 117 3.55 3.32 -28.86
C VAL A 117 2.99 2.17 -29.70
N VAL A 118 3.68 1.03 -29.76
CA VAL A 118 3.20 -0.16 -30.49
C VAL A 118 1.86 -0.66 -29.93
N LEU A 119 1.75 -0.72 -28.60
CA LEU A 119 0.54 -1.09 -27.89
C LEU A 119 -0.60 -0.09 -28.14
N LEU A 120 -0.37 1.21 -27.97
CA LEU A 120 -1.41 2.22 -28.15
C LEU A 120 -1.85 2.37 -29.62
N THR A 121 -0.98 2.09 -30.57
CA THR A 121 -1.31 2.13 -32.00
C THR A 121 -2.03 0.89 -32.50
N GLY A 122 -2.15 -0.19 -31.72
CA GLY A 122 -2.82 -1.41 -32.17
C GLY A 122 -1.95 -2.33 -33.03
N LYS A 123 -0.64 -2.10 -33.13
CA LYS A 123 0.23 -2.78 -34.12
C LYS A 123 0.77 -4.14 -33.66
N CYS A 124 0.55 -4.53 -32.42
CA CYS A 124 1.06 -5.77 -31.83
C CYS A 124 0.27 -7.06 -32.17
N VAL A 125 -0.91 -6.95 -32.80
CA VAL A 125 -1.79 -8.11 -33.08
C VAL A 125 -1.19 -9.13 -34.05
N GLY A 126 -0.37 -8.69 -35.01
CA GLY A 126 0.23 -9.57 -36.03
C GLY A 126 1.42 -10.39 -35.55
N GLN A 127 1.88 -10.18 -34.31
CA GLN A 127 3.09 -10.83 -33.76
C GLN A 127 2.78 -11.84 -32.65
N TYR A 128 1.51 -12.11 -32.33
CA TYR A 128 1.12 -12.93 -31.18
C TYR A 128 1.83 -12.48 -29.90
N MET A 129 1.63 -11.21 -29.55
CA MET A 129 2.30 -10.61 -28.42
C MET A 129 1.76 -11.21 -27.12
N TYR A 130 2.59 -11.99 -26.45
CA TYR A 130 2.32 -12.52 -25.13
C TYR A 130 2.44 -11.42 -24.10
N ILE A 131 1.57 -11.46 -23.10
CA ILE A 131 1.58 -10.54 -21.98
C ILE A 131 1.55 -11.34 -20.68
N CYS A 132 2.11 -10.76 -19.63
CA CYS A 132 1.81 -11.16 -18.26
C CYS A 132 1.12 -9.98 -17.57
N HIS A 133 -0.10 -10.22 -17.09
CA HIS A 133 -0.98 -9.21 -16.52
C HIS A 133 -1.32 -9.58 -15.09
N ILE A 134 -1.08 -8.66 -14.16
CA ILE A 134 -1.39 -8.80 -12.74
C ILE A 134 -2.81 -8.28 -12.50
N TRP A 135 -3.67 -9.14 -11.96
CA TRP A 135 -5.03 -8.81 -11.57
C TRP A 135 -5.13 -8.76 -10.05
N HIS A 136 -6.00 -7.88 -9.53
CA HIS A 136 -6.25 -7.79 -8.09
C HIS A 136 -7.54 -8.52 -7.73
N GLU A 137 -7.41 -9.77 -7.28
CA GLU A 137 -8.52 -10.61 -6.83
C GLU A 137 -8.47 -10.74 -5.30
N ASP A 138 -9.56 -10.40 -4.59
CA ASP A 138 -9.64 -10.51 -3.13
C ASP A 138 -8.46 -9.87 -2.37
N ARG A 139 -7.92 -8.75 -2.90
CA ARG A 139 -6.75 -8.00 -2.38
C ARG A 139 -5.40 -8.73 -2.55
N LEU A 140 -5.37 -9.79 -3.34
CA LEU A 140 -4.16 -10.48 -3.75
C LEU A 140 -3.85 -10.14 -5.21
N GLN A 141 -2.56 -9.95 -5.50
CA GLN A 141 -2.07 -9.83 -6.87
C GLN A 141 -1.92 -11.23 -7.46
N VAL A 142 -2.70 -11.51 -8.50
CA VAL A 142 -2.72 -12.80 -9.20
C VAL A 142 -2.19 -12.57 -10.62
N PRO A 143 -1.06 -13.18 -10.99
CA PRO A 143 -0.53 -13.08 -12.35
C PRO A 143 -1.30 -14.01 -13.30
N TYR A 144 -1.65 -13.48 -14.46
CA TYR A 144 -2.20 -14.22 -15.59
C TYR A 144 -1.29 -14.07 -16.79
N ASN A 145 -1.12 -15.16 -17.53
CA ASN A 145 -0.60 -15.09 -18.88
C ASN A 145 -1.72 -14.63 -19.81
N GLY A 146 -1.38 -13.89 -20.85
CA GLY A 146 -2.35 -13.50 -21.86
C GLY A 146 -1.76 -13.40 -23.25
N LEU A 147 -2.65 -13.37 -24.24
CA LEU A 147 -2.32 -13.23 -25.65
C LEU A 147 -3.22 -12.18 -26.30
N LEU A 148 -2.62 -11.17 -26.94
CA LEU A 148 -3.37 -10.20 -27.74
C LEU A 148 -3.69 -10.79 -29.12
N GLU A 149 -4.95 -11.18 -29.34
CA GLU A 149 -5.33 -11.91 -30.54
C GLU A 149 -5.81 -11.04 -31.68
N LYS A 150 -6.61 -10.02 -31.35
CA LYS A 150 -7.28 -9.15 -32.32
C LYS A 150 -7.37 -7.73 -31.78
N VAL A 151 -7.46 -6.75 -32.69
CA VAL A 151 -7.76 -5.36 -32.33
C VAL A 151 -8.89 -4.87 -33.20
N PHE A 152 -9.83 -4.16 -32.59
CA PHE A 152 -11.00 -3.61 -33.28
C PHE A 152 -11.37 -2.24 -32.68
N GLY A 153 -12.30 -1.54 -33.35
CA GLY A 153 -12.64 -0.16 -33.00
C GLY A 153 -11.68 0.89 -33.58
N LYS A 154 -11.96 2.17 -33.30
CA LYS A 154 -11.20 3.32 -33.82
C LYS A 154 -11.05 4.41 -32.76
N GLY A 155 -9.92 5.10 -32.77
CA GLY A 155 -9.66 6.21 -31.83
C GLY A 155 -9.74 5.77 -30.37
N ALA A 156 -10.48 6.51 -29.55
CA ALA A 156 -10.63 6.28 -28.11
C ALA A 156 -11.34 4.96 -27.74
N THR A 157 -12.18 4.41 -28.64
CA THR A 157 -12.94 3.18 -28.39
C THR A 157 -12.23 1.92 -28.88
N LYS A 158 -10.95 2.03 -29.22
CA LYS A 158 -10.14 0.91 -29.70
C LYS A 158 -9.93 -0.11 -28.58
N LYS A 159 -10.13 -1.39 -28.90
CA LYS A 159 -10.03 -2.51 -27.97
C LYS A 159 -9.24 -3.67 -28.55
N TYR A 160 -8.60 -4.43 -27.67
CA TYR A 160 -8.03 -5.74 -27.95
C TYR A 160 -8.97 -6.83 -27.48
N VAL A 161 -8.99 -7.94 -28.23
CA VAL A 161 -9.45 -9.24 -27.71
C VAL A 161 -8.22 -9.91 -27.12
N VAL A 162 -8.32 -10.27 -25.84
CA VAL A 162 -7.23 -10.84 -25.06
C VAL A 162 -7.70 -12.16 -24.45
N SER A 163 -6.99 -13.23 -24.74
CA SER A 163 -7.19 -14.53 -24.10
C SER A 163 -6.31 -14.60 -22.86
N TYR A 164 -6.87 -14.91 -21.70
CA TYR A 164 -6.12 -15.08 -20.44
C TYR A 164 -6.18 -16.50 -19.91
N TRP A 165 -5.08 -16.95 -19.31
CA TRP A 165 -4.99 -18.22 -18.60
C TRP A 165 -4.08 -18.10 -17.37
N PRO A 166 -4.25 -18.95 -16.34
CA PRO A 166 -3.43 -18.92 -15.15
C PRO A 166 -1.93 -18.99 -15.46
N PHE A 167 -1.10 -18.26 -14.70
CA PHE A 167 0.35 -18.18 -14.93
C PHE A 167 1.05 -19.56 -14.94
N ASN A 168 0.51 -20.52 -14.16
CA ASN A 168 1.04 -21.87 -14.02
C ASN A 168 0.53 -22.86 -15.09
N GLN A 169 -0.29 -22.41 -16.03
CA GLN A 169 -0.86 -23.25 -17.09
C GLN A 169 -0.32 -22.85 -18.46
N ILE A 170 -0.42 -23.79 -19.39
CA ILE A 170 -0.17 -23.57 -20.81
C ILE A 170 -1.50 -23.19 -21.45
N MET A 171 -1.46 -22.27 -22.41
CA MET A 171 -2.61 -21.81 -23.18
C MET A 171 -3.42 -22.99 -23.74
N ASP A 172 -4.68 -23.10 -23.33
CA ASP A 172 -5.64 -24.07 -23.85
C ASP A 172 -6.85 -23.32 -24.43
N ARG A 173 -6.84 -23.18 -25.76
CA ARG A 173 -7.88 -22.45 -26.52
C ARG A 173 -9.30 -22.96 -26.31
N SER A 174 -9.49 -24.13 -25.71
CA SER A 174 -10.81 -24.69 -25.45
C SER A 174 -11.45 -24.25 -24.13
N GLU A 175 -10.63 -23.78 -23.16
CA GLU A 175 -11.09 -23.33 -21.82
C GLU A 175 -10.79 -21.85 -21.53
N ASP A 176 -9.94 -21.20 -22.35
CA ASP A 176 -9.52 -19.83 -22.15
C ASP A 176 -10.68 -18.82 -22.36
N SER A 177 -10.77 -17.85 -21.45
CA SER A 177 -11.78 -16.79 -21.52
C SER A 177 -11.25 -15.62 -22.35
N GLU A 178 -12.00 -15.24 -23.40
CA GLU A 178 -11.73 -14.05 -24.21
C GLU A 178 -12.28 -12.78 -23.52
N TYR A 179 -11.45 -11.75 -23.41
CA TYR A 179 -11.81 -10.46 -22.80
C TYR A 179 -11.56 -9.29 -23.75
N ASP A 180 -12.51 -8.37 -23.77
CA ASP A 180 -12.41 -7.10 -24.50
C ASP A 180 -11.73 -6.03 -23.64
N MET A 181 -10.45 -5.76 -23.91
CA MET A 181 -9.65 -4.79 -23.16
C MET A 181 -9.42 -3.51 -23.95
N GLY A 182 -9.67 -2.35 -23.34
CA GLY A 182 -9.37 -1.05 -23.96
C GLY A 182 -7.87 -0.86 -24.19
N VAL A 183 -7.49 -0.31 -25.34
CA VAL A 183 -6.08 -0.08 -25.68
C VAL A 183 -5.40 0.86 -24.66
N PHE A 184 -6.09 1.94 -24.28
CA PHE A 184 -5.58 2.88 -23.28
C PHE A 184 -5.54 2.28 -21.87
N ALA A 185 -6.44 1.33 -21.56
CA ALA A 185 -6.43 0.61 -20.30
C ALA A 185 -5.16 -0.26 -20.20
N LEU A 186 -4.88 -1.08 -21.22
CA LEU A 186 -3.64 -1.87 -21.27
C LEU A 186 -2.38 -1.00 -21.28
N GLY A 187 -2.41 0.14 -21.98
CA GLY A 187 -1.30 1.10 -21.94
C GLY A 187 -1.08 1.67 -20.54
N ALA A 188 -2.14 1.93 -19.78
CA ALA A 188 -2.03 2.35 -18.40
C ALA A 188 -1.47 1.25 -17.51
N ASP A 189 -1.98 0.03 -17.65
CA ASP A 189 -1.50 -1.11 -16.86
C ASP A 189 -0.02 -1.40 -17.15
N TYR A 190 0.46 -1.14 -18.37
CA TYR A 190 1.88 -1.18 -18.72
C TYR A 190 2.71 -0.12 -17.99
N ILE A 191 2.24 1.13 -17.94
CA ILE A 191 2.92 2.22 -17.23
C ILE A 191 2.92 2.00 -15.71
N LEU A 192 1.84 1.42 -15.18
CA LEU A 192 1.71 1.07 -13.77
C LEU A 192 2.47 -0.22 -13.41
N LYS A 193 3.02 -0.93 -14.40
CA LYS A 193 3.74 -2.20 -14.27
C LYS A 193 2.87 -3.37 -13.81
N ASP A 194 1.56 -3.24 -13.97
CA ASP A 194 0.61 -4.34 -13.84
C ASP A 194 0.61 -5.21 -15.10
N LEU A 195 1.06 -4.68 -16.24
CA LEU A 195 1.23 -5.39 -17.50
C LEU A 195 2.69 -5.43 -17.93
N THR A 196 3.17 -6.60 -18.31
CA THR A 196 4.49 -6.83 -18.93
C THR A 196 4.35 -7.56 -20.26
N ILE A 197 5.27 -7.28 -21.16
CA ILE A 197 5.30 -7.76 -22.55
C ILE A 197 6.69 -8.36 -22.80
#